data_AF-A0A1B0CRT3-F1
#
_entry.id   AF-A0A1B0CRT3-F1
#
_cell.length_a   1.000
_cell.length_b   1.000
_cell.length_c   1.000
_cell.angle_alpha   90.00
_cell.angle_beta   90.00
_cell.angle_gamma   90.00
#
_symmetry.space_group_name_H-M   'P 1'
#
loop_
_entity.id
_entity.type
_entity.pdbx_description
1 polymer ?
#
loop_
_entity_poly.entity_id
_entity_poly.type
_entity_poly.pdbx_seq_one_letter_code
_entity_poly.pdbx_strand_id
1 'polypeptide(L)'
;MIQGLTLGQVIDGYFLLLISCFFASAVAEDYAANIHFIVYRDNVPYNLSNTASGNPIEEGLCSAGDQLAMVVYGWTESCSTDWVIDLISNLTEYRGGCIICMDYSHYTQTASYIEYPIM
;
A
#
# COMPACT_ATOMS: atom_id res chain seq x y z
N MET A 1 15.31 -58.59 27.65
CA MET A 1 14.82 -58.74 26.26
C MET A 1 13.87 -57.58 26.02
N ILE A 2 14.29 -56.72 25.11
CA ILE A 2 13.79 -55.42 24.62
C ILE A 2 12.26 -55.24 24.73
N GLN A 3 11.81 -54.22 25.46
CA GLN A 3 10.46 -53.66 25.29
C GLN A 3 10.53 -52.49 24.31
N GLY A 4 9.64 -52.55 23.32
CA GLY A 4 9.67 -51.77 22.10
C GLY A 4 9.27 -50.31 22.22
N LEU A 5 9.69 -49.60 21.18
CA LEU A 5 9.38 -48.25 20.75
C LEU A 5 7.92 -47.80 21.04
N THR A 6 7.76 -46.71 21.79
CA THR A 6 6.64 -45.78 21.57
C THR A 6 7.20 -44.50 20.98
N LEU A 7 7.02 -44.34 19.68
CA LEU A 7 7.35 -43.14 18.91
C LEU A 7 6.33 -42.05 19.26
N GLY A 8 6.52 -41.36 20.37
CA GLY A 8 5.63 -40.29 20.79
C GLY A 8 6.10 -39.67 22.09
N GLN A 9 6.13 -38.34 22.12
CA GLN A 9 6.47 -37.49 23.27
C GLN A 9 7.95 -37.16 23.47
N VAL A 10 8.59 -36.59 22.45
CA VAL A 10 9.52 -35.47 22.68
C VAL A 10 9.15 -34.38 21.69
N ILE A 11 8.02 -33.71 21.94
CA ILE A 11 7.70 -32.43 21.28
C ILE A 11 8.55 -31.42 22.03
N ASP A 12 9.78 -31.25 21.56
CA ASP A 12 10.78 -30.42 22.21
C ASP A 12 10.29 -28.96 22.24
N GLY A 13 10.46 -28.25 23.37
CA GLY A 13 9.97 -26.87 23.53
C GLY A 13 10.52 -25.91 22.46
N TYR A 14 11.67 -26.26 21.89
CA TYR A 14 12.27 -25.60 20.73
C TYR A 14 11.41 -25.70 19.46
N PHE A 15 10.70 -26.81 19.23
CA PHE A 15 9.82 -26.98 18.08
C PHE A 15 8.62 -26.03 18.13
N LEU A 16 8.02 -25.85 19.31
CA LEU A 16 6.94 -24.88 19.52
C LEU A 16 7.43 -23.42 19.42
N LEU A 17 8.64 -23.13 19.92
CA LEU A 17 9.29 -21.82 19.73
C LEU A 17 9.56 -21.52 18.24
N LEU A 18 10.10 -22.48 17.49
CA LEU A 18 10.33 -22.34 16.06
C LEU A 18 9.03 -22.12 15.29
N ILE A 19 7.96 -22.85 15.63
CA ILE A 19 6.63 -22.65 15.05
C ILE A 19 6.09 -21.25 15.36
N SER A 20 6.23 -20.78 16.61
CA SER A 20 5.79 -19.44 16.98
C SER A 20 6.53 -18.33 16.23
N CYS A 21 7.83 -18.49 15.99
CA CYS A 21 8.62 -17.57 15.16
C CYS A 21 8.25 -17.64 13.68
N PHE A 22 7.93 -18.84 13.16
CA PHE A 22 7.48 -19.02 11.78
C PHE A 22 6.14 -18.34 11.52
N PHE A 23 5.17 -18.46 12.45
CA PHE A 23 3.88 -17.77 12.32
C PHE A 23 3.99 -16.26 12.56
N ALA A 24 4.90 -15.80 13.44
CA ALA A 24 5.13 -14.37 13.66
C ALA A 24 5.74 -13.65 12.44
N SER A 25 6.48 -14.37 11.59
CA SER A 25 7.13 -13.80 10.40
C SER A 25 6.20 -13.69 9.17
N ALA A 26 4.99 -14.24 9.24
CA ALA A 26 4.10 -14.36 8.08
C ALA A 26 3.15 -13.17 7.85
N VAL A 27 3.20 -12.11 8.66
CA VAL A 27 2.25 -10.98 8.59
C VAL A 27 2.93 -9.61 8.70
N ALA A 28 4.12 -9.45 8.11
CA ALA A 28 4.65 -8.13 7.80
C ALA A 28 4.28 -7.80 6.35
N GLU A 29 3.15 -7.11 6.15
CA GLU A 29 2.83 -6.56 4.83
C GLU A 29 3.78 -5.40 4.52
N ASP A 30 4.40 -5.43 3.34
CA ASP A 30 5.24 -4.35 2.86
C ASP A 30 4.37 -3.30 2.17
N TYR A 31 3.77 -2.41 2.96
CA TYR A 31 2.97 -1.31 2.45
C TYR A 31 3.73 -0.42 1.47
N ALA A 32 5.05 -0.28 1.64
CA ALA A 32 5.87 0.53 0.73
C ALA A 32 5.98 -0.10 -0.67
N ALA A 33 5.83 -1.42 -0.78
CA ALA A 33 5.81 -2.12 -2.06
C ALA A 33 4.46 -2.02 -2.79
N ASN A 34 3.35 -1.84 -2.05
CA ASN A 34 1.99 -1.96 -2.59
C ASN A 34 1.19 -0.65 -2.64
N ILE A 35 1.73 0.43 -2.07
CA ILE A 35 1.14 1.77 -2.10
C ILE A 35 2.03 2.67 -2.95
N HIS A 36 1.44 3.26 -3.98
CA HIS A 36 2.11 4.17 -4.90
C HIS A 36 1.44 5.54 -4.88
N PHE A 37 2.25 6.59 -4.95
CA PHE A 37 1.75 7.96 -5.01
C PHE A 37 1.92 8.49 -6.44
N ILE A 38 0.81 8.85 -7.06
CA ILE A 38 0.75 9.36 -8.42
C ILE A 38 0.47 10.86 -8.36
N VAL A 39 1.43 11.68 -8.75
CA VAL A 39 1.29 13.13 -8.84
C VAL A 39 0.67 13.49 -10.18
N TYR A 40 -0.32 14.37 -10.19
CA TYR A 40 -0.94 14.87 -11.41
C TYR A 40 -0.50 16.31 -11.66
N ARG A 41 0.10 16.52 -12.84
CA ARG A 41 0.48 17.85 -13.35
C ARG A 41 -0.13 18.00 -14.74
N ASP A 42 -0.94 19.03 -14.94
CA ASP A 42 -1.64 19.26 -16.21
C ASP A 42 -2.39 18.02 -16.70
N ASN A 43 -3.04 17.30 -15.78
CA ASN A 43 -3.70 16.01 -16.00
C ASN A 43 -2.81 14.86 -16.49
N VAL A 44 -1.48 15.00 -16.42
CA VAL A 44 -0.51 13.95 -16.71
C VAL A 44 -0.10 13.26 -15.39
N PRO A 45 -0.24 11.93 -15.27
CA PRO A 45 0.15 11.19 -14.06
C PRO A 45 1.66 10.89 -14.02
N TYR A 46 2.27 11.08 -12.85
CA TYR A 46 3.68 10.79 -12.55
C TYR A 46 3.77 9.91 -11.31
N ASN A 47 4.25 8.67 -11.46
CA ASN A 47 4.38 7.75 -10.33
C ASN A 47 5.69 7.97 -9.57
N LEU A 48 5.60 8.36 -8.31
CA LEU A 48 6.75 8.61 -7.42
C LEU A 48 7.54 7.35 -7.09
N SER A 49 6.93 6.16 -7.13
CA SER A 49 7.66 4.90 -6.88
C SER A 49 8.75 4.64 -7.92
N ASN A 50 8.66 5.30 -9.08
CA ASN A 50 9.64 5.19 -10.16
C ASN A 50 10.78 6.22 -10.05
N THR A 51 10.75 7.07 -9.02
CA THR A 51 11.70 8.17 -8.84
C THR A 51 12.74 7.82 -7.77
N ALA A 52 13.92 8.43 -7.86
CA ALA A 52 15.01 8.13 -6.93
C ALA A 52 14.78 8.73 -5.53
N SER A 53 14.13 9.91 -5.46
CA SER A 53 13.86 10.57 -4.19
C SER A 53 12.56 10.10 -3.53
N GLY A 54 11.56 9.68 -4.33
CA GLY A 54 10.19 9.47 -3.85
C GLY A 54 9.51 10.76 -3.36
N ASN A 55 10.16 11.92 -3.52
CA ASN A 55 9.71 13.20 -3.00
C ASN A 55 9.26 14.10 -4.16
N PRO A 56 7.95 14.44 -4.24
CA PRO A 56 7.43 15.22 -5.35
C PRO A 56 8.03 16.63 -5.46
N ILE A 57 8.58 17.19 -4.38
CA ILE A 57 9.23 18.51 -4.41
C ILE A 57 10.63 18.41 -5.01
N GLU A 58 11.39 17.37 -4.65
CA GLU A 58 12.75 17.15 -5.18
C GLU A 58 12.73 16.78 -6.66
N GLU A 59 11.71 16.03 -7.09
CA GLU A 59 11.47 15.72 -8.51
C GLU A 59 10.92 16.93 -9.30
N GLY A 60 10.71 18.07 -8.62
CA GLY A 60 10.15 19.26 -9.23
C GLY A 60 8.75 19.05 -9.80
N LEU A 61 7.98 18.11 -9.23
CA LEU A 61 6.58 17.79 -9.56
C LEU A 61 5.60 18.65 -8.75
N CYS A 62 6.00 19.06 -7.54
CA CYS A 62 5.29 19.97 -6.67
C CYS A 62 6.23 21.05 -6.09
N SER A 63 5.67 22.10 -5.50
CA SER A 63 6.39 23.16 -4.79
C SER A 63 6.07 23.12 -3.30
N ALA A 64 7.02 23.49 -2.44
CA ALA A 64 6.81 23.50 -0.99
C ALA A 64 5.70 24.45 -0.50
N GLY A 65 5.31 25.44 -1.31
CA GLY A 65 4.21 26.36 -1.04
C GLY A 65 2.87 25.95 -1.65
N ASP A 66 2.81 24.84 -2.39
CA ASP A 66 1.59 24.41 -3.07
C ASP A 66 0.54 23.95 -2.06
N GLN A 67 -0.73 24.23 -2.37
CA GLN A 67 -1.83 23.57 -1.68
C GLN A 67 -1.83 22.09 -2.05
N LEU A 68 -1.81 21.21 -1.05
CA LEU A 68 -1.90 19.77 -1.25
C LEU A 68 -3.37 19.35 -1.36
N ALA A 69 -3.65 18.46 -2.31
CA ALA A 69 -4.88 17.66 -2.37
C ALA A 69 -4.49 16.19 -2.58
N MET A 70 -4.92 15.33 -1.66
CA MET A 70 -4.71 13.89 -1.76
C MET A 70 -6.05 13.20 -2.04
N VAL A 71 -6.11 12.41 -3.11
CA VAL A 71 -7.26 11.60 -3.48
C VAL A 71 -7.02 10.17 -3.03
N VAL A 72 -7.95 9.66 -2.22
CA VAL A 72 -7.98 8.28 -1.74
C VAL A 72 -9.35 7.72 -2.12
N TYR A 73 -9.36 6.79 -3.07
CA TYR A 73 -10.58 6.12 -3.54
C TYR A 73 -10.99 4.97 -2.61
N GLY A 74 -12.11 4.30 -2.86
CA GLY A 74 -12.66 3.24 -1.99
C GLY A 74 -12.61 1.83 -2.59
N TRP A 75 -13.50 0.97 -2.10
CA TRP A 75 -13.60 -0.43 -2.53
C TRP A 75 -13.76 -0.57 -4.04
N THR A 76 -13.00 -1.47 -4.65
CA THR A 76 -12.98 -1.77 -6.11
C THR A 76 -12.58 -0.63 -7.05
N GLU A 77 -12.21 0.52 -6.50
CA GLU A 77 -11.81 1.68 -7.29
C GLU A 77 -10.29 1.76 -7.50
N SER A 78 -9.86 2.65 -8.40
CA SER A 78 -8.46 2.97 -8.64
C SER A 78 -8.28 4.45 -9.04
N CYS A 79 -7.03 4.91 -9.14
CA CYS A 79 -6.71 6.23 -9.72
C CYS A 79 -7.13 6.39 -11.20
N SER A 80 -7.54 5.30 -11.85
CA SER A 80 -8.01 5.29 -13.23
C SER A 80 -9.53 5.13 -13.37
N THR A 81 -10.29 5.08 -12.27
CA THR A 81 -11.75 5.10 -12.35
C THR A 81 -12.20 6.46 -12.88
N ASP A 82 -13.19 6.48 -13.79
CA ASP A 82 -13.74 7.69 -14.43
C ASP A 82 -14.03 8.83 -13.44
N TRP A 83 -14.75 8.57 -12.34
CA TRP A 83 -15.07 9.64 -11.38
C TRP A 83 -13.84 10.18 -10.65
N VAL A 84 -12.80 9.34 -10.46
CA VAL A 84 -11.53 9.74 -9.85
C VAL A 84 -10.76 10.65 -10.81
N ILE A 85 -10.74 10.31 -12.09
CA ILE A 85 -10.14 11.14 -13.15
C ILE A 85 -10.87 12.48 -13.24
N ASP A 86 -12.21 12.49 -13.24
CA ASP A 86 -13.01 13.71 -13.26
C ASP A 86 -12.75 14.59 -12.04
N LEU A 87 -12.66 13.98 -10.84
CA LEU A 87 -12.29 14.68 -9.61
C LEU A 87 -10.90 15.30 -9.71
N ILE A 88 -9.91 14.55 -10.19
CA ILE A 88 -8.53 15.04 -10.37
C ILE A 88 -8.49 16.19 -11.39
N SER A 89 -9.22 16.08 -12.50
CA SER A 89 -9.32 17.16 -13.49
C SER A 89 -9.94 18.42 -12.88
N ASN A 90 -11.00 18.28 -12.09
CA ASN A 90 -11.64 19.41 -11.41
C ASN A 90 -10.72 20.03 -10.35
N LEU A 91 -9.99 19.23 -9.59
CA LEU A 91 -8.99 19.73 -8.64
C LEU A 91 -7.88 20.49 -9.37
N THR A 92 -7.42 19.96 -10.52
CA THR A 92 -6.37 20.58 -11.33
C THR A 92 -6.81 21.94 -11.86
N GLU A 93 -8.03 22.03 -12.40
CA GLU A 93 -8.57 23.25 -12.99
C GLU A 93 -8.94 24.32 -11.95
N TYR A 94 -9.64 23.94 -10.88
CA TYR A 94 -10.28 24.91 -9.98
C TYR A 94 -9.52 25.19 -8.69
N ARG A 95 -8.64 24.28 -8.25
CA ARG A 95 -7.83 24.44 -7.03
C ARG A 95 -6.35 24.67 -7.38
N GLY A 96 -5.81 23.86 -8.29
CA GLY A 96 -4.38 23.80 -8.58
C GLY A 96 -3.54 23.30 -7.40
N GLY A 97 -2.23 23.50 -7.48
CA GLY A 97 -1.26 23.04 -6.49
C GLY A 97 -0.79 21.60 -6.74
N CYS A 98 -0.49 20.88 -5.66
CA CYS A 98 0.04 19.52 -5.72
C CYS A 98 -1.10 18.53 -5.53
N ILE A 99 -1.47 17.82 -6.60
CA ILE A 99 -2.56 16.84 -6.58
C ILE A 99 -1.94 15.46 -6.65
N ILE A 100 -2.25 14.61 -5.67
CA ILE A 100 -1.70 13.28 -5.55
C ILE A 100 -2.85 12.28 -5.42
N CYS A 101 -2.86 11.24 -6.25
CA CYS A 101 -3.69 10.06 -6.03
C CYS A 101 -2.85 8.97 -5.35
N MET A 102 -3.36 8.42 -4.26
CA MET A 102 -2.76 7.27 -3.60
C MET A 102 -3.32 6.01 -4.28
N ASP A 103 -2.49 5.33 -5.07
CA ASP A 103 -2.80 4.02 -5.63
C ASP A 103 -2.43 2.94 -4.63
N TYR A 104 -3.46 2.33 -4.06
CA TYR A 104 -3.36 1.21 -3.13
C TYR A 104 -4.28 0.08 -3.57
N SER A 105 -4.46 -0.05 -4.88
CA SER A 105 -5.38 -0.98 -5.54
C SER A 105 -5.16 -2.44 -5.18
N HIS A 106 -3.94 -2.79 -4.76
CA HIS A 106 -3.60 -4.09 -4.18
C HIS A 106 -4.58 -4.52 -3.07
N TYR A 107 -5.03 -3.56 -2.24
CA TYR A 107 -5.89 -3.81 -1.10
C TYR A 107 -7.39 -3.60 -1.44
N THR A 108 -7.72 -2.61 -2.27
CA THR A 108 -9.12 -2.26 -2.59
C THR A 108 -9.83 -3.26 -3.49
N GLN A 109 -9.10 -4.08 -4.24
CA GLN A 109 -9.67 -5.08 -5.14
C GLN A 109 -10.00 -6.41 -4.45
N THR A 110 -9.73 -6.53 -3.15
CA THR A 110 -10.07 -7.72 -2.37
C THR A 110 -11.52 -7.66 -1.88
N ALA A 111 -12.17 -8.83 -1.75
CA ALA A 111 -13.52 -8.93 -1.19
C ALA A 111 -13.59 -8.52 0.29
N SER A 112 -12.44 -8.58 0.99
CA SER A 112 -12.26 -8.25 2.40
C SER A 112 -11.73 -6.83 2.64
N TYR A 113 -11.91 -5.90 1.70
CA TYR A 113 -11.36 -4.53 1.78
C TYR A 113 -11.59 -3.81 3.14
N ILE A 114 -12.71 -4.07 3.80
CA ILE A 114 -13.03 -3.47 5.11
C ILE A 114 -12.21 -4.11 6.26
N GLU A 115 -11.74 -5.34 6.09
CA GLU A 115 -10.93 -6.08 7.08
C GLU A 115 -9.45 -5.67 7.06
N TYR A 116 -9.02 -4.90 6.05
CA TYR A 116 -7.70 -4.29 5.95
C TYR A 116 -7.80 -2.78 6.18
N PRO A 117 -7.98 -2.31 7.43
CA PRO A 117 -7.98 -0.88 7.72
C PRO A 117 -6.57 -0.34 7.47
N ILE A 118 -6.42 0.37 6.35
CA ILE A 118 -5.17 1.05 5.95
C ILE A 118 -5.10 2.46 6.61
N MET A 119 -5.91 2.67 7.66
CA MET A 119 -5.91 3.82 8.56
C MET A 119 -6.26 3.38 9.98
#